data_AF-A0A853MDZ8-F1
#
_entry.id   AF-A0A853MDZ8-F1
#
_cell.length_a   1.000
_cell.length_b   1.000
_cell.length_c   1.000
_cell.angle_alpha   90.00
_cell.angle_beta   90.00
_cell.angle_gamma   90.00
#
_symmetry.space_group_name_H-M   'P 1'
#
loop_
_entity.id
_entity.type
_entity.pdbx_description
1 polymer ?
#
loop_
_entity_poly.entity_id
_entity_poly.type
_entity_poly.pdbx_seq_one_letter_code
_entity_poly.pdbx_strand_id
1 'polypeptide(L)'
;MKFTSLTKYQRYFHESIPVFRQNKYIQIVVLRETKSHAIFTTEGDTLDTEILQAGYSSKNATQKLDRVVMFKRKQIASERRTGKALLRQFGLVAIGDDNENKKSKQEQKVKSCYLMDGMCGECPDCTLYGFAAVKGESSQKSRVLTDSSFSLRSYSKIQKMVKLNAIQDKTEGGISGSAFAEKDTLIPQIFLPCVETLVDVTPAEFMYVLGNILQTTRYGAESNRQGYIRNHLVAITFGNVEKLSNLDLSQRLYDKLSPEGHINDILDLGNFINNDRQTGNIFDVVNEVLAELPGHSQAMSSEDLKLLVEEFNSIFSDLENCQKFLTGLDAASRQYAKSKGKS
;
A
#
# COMPACT_ATOMS: atom_id res chain seq x y z
N MET A 1 7.22 6.76 21.51
CA MET A 1 5.79 6.45 21.78
C MET A 1 5.70 4.95 22.00
N LYS A 2 4.95 4.48 23.00
CA LYS A 2 4.71 3.04 23.20
C LYS A 2 3.32 2.72 22.65
N PHE A 3 3.21 1.66 21.86
CA PHE A 3 1.95 1.18 21.28
C PHE A 3 1.47 -0.01 22.11
N THR A 4 0.41 0.18 22.88
CA THR A 4 -0.16 -0.83 23.76
C THR A 4 -0.71 -2.00 22.95
N SER A 5 -1.32 -1.73 21.79
CA SER A 5 -1.79 -2.74 20.82
C SER A 5 -0.70 -3.70 20.34
N LEU A 6 0.57 -3.27 20.35
CA LEU A 6 1.71 -4.06 19.87
C LEU A 6 2.45 -4.82 20.97
N THR A 7 2.05 -4.67 22.24
CA THR A 7 2.77 -5.23 23.40
C THR A 7 2.91 -6.75 23.32
N LYS A 8 1.84 -7.47 22.96
CA LYS A 8 1.85 -8.94 22.82
C LYS A 8 2.71 -9.43 21.65
N TYR A 9 3.01 -8.55 20.70
CA TYR A 9 3.70 -8.87 19.45
C TYR A 9 5.14 -8.33 19.40
N GLN A 10 5.67 -7.80 20.52
CA GLN A 10 7.00 -7.16 20.57
C GLN A 10 8.13 -8.03 20.03
N ARG A 11 8.04 -9.37 20.15
CA ARG A 11 9.05 -10.29 19.64
C ARG A 11 9.26 -10.23 18.12
N TYR A 12 8.27 -9.74 17.37
CA TYR A 12 8.34 -9.58 15.90
C TYR A 12 8.79 -8.19 15.47
N PHE A 13 9.10 -7.31 16.43
CA PHE A 13 9.69 -6.01 16.17
C PHE A 13 11.15 -5.98 16.60
N HIS A 14 11.89 -5.00 16.07
CA HIS A 14 13.19 -4.63 16.60
C HIS A 14 13.09 -3.36 17.43
N GLU A 15 13.96 -3.24 18.44
CA GLU A 15 14.06 -2.03 19.26
C GLU A 15 14.65 -0.86 18.47
N SER A 16 15.57 -1.16 17.55
CA SER A 16 16.21 -0.22 16.64
C SER A 16 16.32 -0.81 15.24
N ILE A 17 16.54 0.04 14.23
CA ILE A 17 16.65 -0.38 12.83
C ILE A 17 17.86 -1.33 12.69
N PRO A 18 17.65 -2.61 12.33
CA PRO A 18 18.74 -3.56 12.31
C PRO A 18 19.64 -3.37 11.07
N VAL A 19 20.92 -3.67 11.25
CA VAL A 19 21.91 -3.67 10.14
C VAL A 19 21.79 -4.96 9.32
N PHE A 20 21.60 -6.09 10.01
CA PHE A 20 21.47 -7.41 9.41
C PHE A 20 20.03 -7.88 9.43
N ARG A 21 19.62 -8.64 8.41
CA ARG A 21 18.30 -9.25 8.37
C ARG A 21 18.15 -10.32 9.45
N GLN A 22 16.99 -10.36 10.08
CA GLN A 22 16.64 -11.32 11.14
C GLN A 22 15.31 -12.04 10.87
N ASN A 23 14.72 -11.84 9.67
CA ASN A 23 13.54 -12.57 9.21
C ASN A 23 12.33 -12.39 10.16
N LYS A 24 12.13 -11.20 10.71
CA LYS A 24 10.87 -10.85 11.37
C LYS A 24 9.92 -10.25 10.34
N TYR A 25 8.80 -10.92 10.10
CA TYR A 25 7.82 -10.53 9.09
C TYR A 25 6.52 -10.05 9.74
N ILE A 26 5.98 -8.96 9.21
CA ILE A 26 4.67 -8.43 9.57
C ILE A 26 3.89 -8.24 8.28
N GLN A 27 2.79 -8.96 8.08
CA GLN A 27 1.99 -8.83 6.87
C GLN A 27 0.71 -8.05 7.19
N ILE A 28 0.52 -6.92 6.50
CA ILE A 28 -0.68 -6.08 6.61
C ILE A 28 -1.63 -6.49 5.49
N VAL A 29 -2.76 -7.07 5.85
CA VAL A 29 -3.81 -7.49 4.90
C VAL A 29 -4.82 -6.37 4.76
N VAL A 30 -4.99 -5.90 3.53
CA VAL A 30 -5.83 -4.76 3.18
C VAL A 30 -6.75 -5.13 2.03
N LEU A 31 -8.02 -4.77 2.14
CA LEU A 31 -8.95 -4.82 1.02
C LEU A 31 -9.05 -3.42 0.42
N ARG A 32 -8.60 -3.27 -0.83
CA ARG A 32 -8.68 -1.99 -1.55
C ARG A 32 -9.98 -1.94 -2.33
N GLU A 33 -10.82 -0.95 -2.05
CA GLU A 33 -12.11 -0.76 -2.69
C GLU A 33 -12.12 0.50 -3.57
N THR A 34 -12.44 0.38 -4.85
CA THR A 34 -12.66 1.55 -5.71
C THR A 34 -13.94 2.28 -5.30
N LYS A 35 -13.87 3.57 -4.98
CA LYS A 35 -15.05 4.43 -4.74
C LYS A 35 -15.39 5.33 -5.92
N SER A 36 -14.48 5.46 -6.87
CA SER A 36 -14.71 6.12 -8.15
C SER A 36 -14.22 5.22 -9.29
N HIS A 37 -14.47 5.64 -10.53
CA HIS A 37 -13.80 5.03 -11.66
C HIS A 37 -12.28 5.13 -11.48
N ALA A 38 -11.54 4.08 -11.83
CA ALA A 38 -10.10 3.98 -11.64
C ALA A 38 -9.42 3.48 -12.93
N ILE A 39 -8.20 3.95 -13.18
CA ILE A 39 -7.42 3.55 -14.35
C ILE A 39 -6.13 2.90 -13.87
N PHE A 40 -6.03 1.59 -14.08
CA PHE A 40 -4.83 0.81 -13.85
C PHE A 40 -4.24 0.41 -15.19
N THR A 41 -3.52 1.32 -15.82
CA THR A 41 -2.80 1.07 -17.09
C THR A 41 -1.32 1.39 -16.94
N THR A 42 -0.44 0.55 -17.47
CA THR A 42 1.00 0.81 -17.50
C THR A 42 1.36 1.72 -18.65
N GLU A 43 0.74 1.50 -19.81
CA GLU A 43 0.95 2.21 -21.07
C GLU A 43 -0.34 2.11 -21.92
N GLY A 44 -0.88 3.23 -22.42
CA GLY A 44 -2.06 3.25 -23.30
C GLY A 44 -3.40 3.54 -22.61
N ASP A 45 -4.49 3.16 -23.29
CA ASP A 45 -5.88 3.46 -22.90
C ASP A 45 -6.66 2.24 -22.37
N THR A 46 -6.02 1.07 -22.28
CA THR A 46 -6.59 -0.19 -21.76
C THR A 46 -6.10 -0.49 -20.35
N LEU A 47 -6.95 -1.13 -19.55
CA LEU A 47 -6.53 -1.63 -18.23
C LEU A 47 -5.51 -2.77 -18.39
N ASP A 48 -4.58 -2.85 -17.46
CA ASP A 48 -3.65 -3.98 -17.36
C ASP A 48 -4.42 -5.21 -16.84
N THR A 49 -4.36 -6.32 -17.57
CA THR A 49 -5.01 -7.58 -17.18
C THR A 49 -4.09 -8.79 -17.31
N GLU A 50 -4.42 -9.87 -16.60
CA GLU A 50 -3.71 -11.15 -16.63
C GLU A 50 -4.70 -12.32 -16.59
N ILE A 51 -4.50 -13.32 -17.45
CA ILE A 51 -5.34 -14.53 -17.49
C ILE A 51 -4.80 -15.55 -16.48
N LEU A 52 -5.55 -15.74 -15.40
CA LEU A 52 -5.15 -16.54 -14.25
C LEU A 52 -6.19 -17.58 -13.88
N GLN A 53 -5.78 -18.59 -13.12
CA GLN A 53 -6.72 -19.55 -12.51
C GLN A 53 -7.65 -18.83 -11.52
N ALA A 54 -8.92 -19.24 -11.48
CA ALA A 54 -9.93 -18.59 -10.65
C ALA A 54 -9.72 -18.86 -9.14
N GLY A 55 -9.62 -20.13 -8.76
CA GLY A 55 -9.40 -20.56 -7.37
C GLY A 55 -8.76 -21.95 -7.33
N TYR A 56 -8.49 -22.49 -6.15
CA TYR A 56 -7.85 -23.80 -5.97
C TYR A 56 -8.83 -24.97 -5.88
N SER A 57 -10.11 -24.73 -5.55
CA SER A 57 -11.12 -25.78 -5.53
C SER A 57 -11.23 -26.46 -6.90
N SER A 58 -11.53 -27.77 -6.95
CA SER A 58 -11.51 -28.53 -8.22
C SER A 58 -12.39 -27.91 -9.31
N LYS A 59 -13.50 -27.26 -8.93
CA LYS A 59 -14.38 -26.54 -9.85
C LYS A 59 -13.79 -25.23 -10.35
N ASN A 60 -13.13 -24.46 -9.49
CA ASN A 60 -12.56 -23.15 -9.83
C ASN A 60 -11.17 -23.25 -10.46
N ALA A 61 -10.44 -24.33 -10.20
CA ALA A 61 -9.09 -24.56 -10.72
C ALA A 61 -9.04 -24.72 -12.24
N THR A 62 -10.12 -25.23 -12.82
CA THR A 62 -10.27 -25.38 -14.28
C THR A 62 -10.71 -24.09 -14.97
N GLN A 63 -11.24 -23.12 -14.22
CA GLN A 63 -11.68 -21.84 -14.76
C GLN A 63 -10.52 -20.86 -14.90
N LYS A 64 -10.48 -20.15 -16.03
CA LYS A 64 -9.57 -19.03 -16.28
C LYS A 64 -10.35 -17.72 -16.20
N LEU A 65 -9.80 -16.77 -15.46
CA LEU A 65 -10.33 -15.42 -15.31
C LEU A 65 -9.31 -14.42 -15.82
N ASP A 66 -9.77 -13.49 -16.64
CA ASP A 66 -9.01 -12.30 -17.01
C ASP A 66 -9.14 -11.28 -15.87
N ARG A 67 -8.09 -11.13 -15.06
CA ARG A 67 -8.11 -10.31 -13.85
C ARG A 67 -7.45 -8.98 -14.12
N VAL A 68 -8.08 -7.88 -13.69
CA VAL A 68 -7.44 -6.56 -13.69
C VAL A 68 -6.31 -6.56 -12.66
N VAL A 69 -5.16 -6.00 -13.06
CA VAL A 69 -3.94 -6.00 -12.27
C VAL A 69 -3.58 -4.59 -11.83
N MET A 70 -3.47 -4.41 -10.52
CA MET A 70 -2.87 -3.21 -9.95
C MET A 70 -1.41 -3.50 -9.61
N PHE A 71 -0.51 -3.12 -10.51
CA PHE A 71 0.91 -3.41 -10.35
C PHE A 71 1.53 -2.85 -9.06
N LYS A 72 2.40 -3.65 -8.43
CA LYS A 72 3.11 -3.28 -7.19
C LYS A 72 3.75 -1.89 -7.22
N ARG A 73 4.35 -1.51 -8.36
CA ARG A 73 5.02 -0.21 -8.53
C ARG A 73 4.05 0.97 -8.33
N LYS A 74 2.79 0.82 -8.73
CA LYS A 74 1.76 1.86 -8.63
C LYS A 74 1.17 1.95 -7.22
N GLN A 75 1.10 0.82 -6.51
CA GLN A 75 0.70 0.75 -5.10
C GLN A 75 1.72 1.49 -4.24
N ILE A 76 2.94 0.97 -4.19
CA ILE A 76 4.04 1.50 -3.38
C ILE A 76 4.38 2.96 -3.73
N ALA A 77 4.40 3.35 -5.00
CA ALA A 77 4.70 4.73 -5.36
C ALA A 77 3.67 5.73 -4.82
N SER A 78 2.38 5.35 -4.76
CA SER A 78 1.33 6.23 -4.24
C SER A 78 1.44 6.38 -2.72
N GLU A 79 1.67 5.27 -2.01
CA GLU A 79 1.90 5.25 -0.56
C GLU A 79 3.14 6.04 -0.15
N ARG A 80 4.26 5.86 -0.87
CA ARG A 80 5.49 6.63 -0.63
C ARG A 80 5.29 8.12 -0.84
N ARG A 81 4.50 8.52 -1.84
CA ARG A 81 4.18 9.95 -2.06
C ARG A 81 3.38 10.52 -0.88
N THR A 82 2.39 9.78 -0.37
CA THR A 82 1.63 10.18 0.83
C THR A 82 2.55 10.34 2.04
N GLY A 83 3.40 9.34 2.33
CA GLY A 83 4.36 9.41 3.43
C GLY A 83 5.35 10.57 3.31
N LYS A 84 5.95 10.76 2.12
CA LYS A 84 6.84 11.91 1.88
C LYS A 84 6.12 13.25 1.98
N ALA A 85 4.85 13.34 1.57
CA ALA A 85 4.07 14.57 1.71
C ALA A 85 3.90 14.92 3.20
N LEU A 86 3.59 13.93 4.06
CA LEU A 86 3.53 14.13 5.52
C LEU A 86 4.89 14.57 6.10
N LEU A 87 5.99 13.93 5.70
CA LEU A 87 7.34 14.35 6.15
C LEU A 87 7.66 15.80 5.76
N ARG A 88 7.27 16.23 4.55
CA ARG A 88 7.46 17.61 4.08
C ARG A 88 6.53 18.60 4.81
N GLN A 89 5.30 18.20 5.10
CA GLN A 89 4.34 19.03 5.84
C GLN A 89 4.89 19.49 7.18
N PHE A 90 5.68 18.64 7.84
CA PHE A 90 6.32 18.95 9.12
C PHE A 90 7.79 19.37 9.00
N GLY A 91 8.28 19.69 7.80
CA GLY A 91 9.64 20.20 7.58
C GLY A 91 10.76 19.18 7.82
N LEU A 92 10.45 17.88 7.90
CA LEU A 92 11.44 16.82 8.13
C LEU A 92 12.23 16.46 6.86
N VAL A 93 11.73 16.91 5.71
CA VAL A 93 12.35 16.80 4.38
C VAL A 93 12.17 18.13 3.66
N ALA A 94 13.23 18.66 3.06
CA ALA A 94 13.16 19.95 2.38
C ALA A 94 12.44 19.87 1.03
N ILE A 95 11.87 21.00 0.62
CA ILE A 95 11.25 21.23 -0.69
C ILE A 95 12.24 22.07 -1.51
N GLY A 96 12.66 21.59 -2.70
CA GLY A 96 13.54 22.32 -3.62
C GLY A 96 14.96 21.74 -3.75
N ASP A 97 15.73 22.24 -4.70
CA ASP A 97 17.12 21.81 -4.91
C ASP A 97 18.06 22.33 -3.82
N ASP A 98 19.00 21.50 -3.39
CA ASP A 98 20.04 21.83 -2.40
C ASP A 98 20.92 23.04 -2.80
N ASN A 99 20.78 23.51 -4.05
CA ASN A 99 21.50 24.60 -4.69
C ASN A 99 20.90 26.00 -4.45
N GLU A 100 19.60 26.15 -4.17
CA GLU A 100 18.98 27.46 -3.90
C GLU A 100 19.10 27.90 -2.43
N ASN A 101 19.23 26.95 -1.50
CA ASN A 101 19.41 27.21 -0.07
C ASN A 101 20.88 27.47 0.32
N LYS A 102 21.58 28.35 -0.39
CA LYS A 102 22.97 28.77 -0.07
C LYS A 102 23.06 29.90 0.96
N LYS A 103 21.95 30.38 1.53
CA LYS A 103 21.92 31.64 2.31
C LYS A 103 21.72 31.54 3.83
N SER A 104 21.52 30.39 4.45
CA SER A 104 21.46 30.29 5.93
C SER A 104 22.55 29.35 6.46
N LYS A 105 23.52 29.94 7.16
CA LYS A 105 24.78 29.29 7.56
C LYS A 105 24.76 28.61 8.94
N GLN A 106 23.60 28.39 9.59
CA GLN A 106 23.58 27.96 11.00
C GLN A 106 22.53 26.94 11.44
N GLU A 107 21.69 26.41 10.56
CA GLU A 107 20.72 25.35 10.93
C GLU A 107 21.01 24.06 10.16
N GLN A 108 20.80 22.90 10.81
CA GLN A 108 20.98 21.58 10.20
C GLN A 108 20.33 21.54 8.83
N LYS A 109 21.14 21.43 7.75
CA LYS A 109 20.67 21.42 6.38
C LYS A 109 19.80 20.19 6.16
N VAL A 110 18.47 20.34 6.22
CA VAL A 110 17.52 19.30 5.84
C VAL A 110 17.69 19.07 4.34
N LYS A 111 18.14 17.87 3.95
CA LYS A 111 18.32 17.53 2.53
C LYS A 111 16.98 17.48 1.82
N SER A 112 16.96 17.91 0.56
CA SER A 112 15.83 17.66 -0.30
C SER A 112 15.68 16.16 -0.55
N CYS A 113 14.43 15.69 -0.64
CA CYS A 113 14.19 14.30 -1.00
C CYS A 113 12.97 14.14 -1.90
N TYR A 114 13.19 13.59 -3.08
CA TYR A 114 12.17 13.25 -4.07
C TYR A 114 12.41 11.84 -4.64
N LEU A 115 11.35 11.24 -5.20
CA LEU A 115 11.40 9.87 -5.70
C LEU A 115 12.22 9.81 -7.00
N MET A 116 12.80 8.63 -7.28
CA MET A 116 13.64 8.31 -8.44
C MET A 116 15.05 8.91 -8.39
N ASP A 117 15.21 10.23 -8.48
CA ASP A 117 16.54 10.81 -8.78
C ASP A 117 17.18 11.57 -7.61
N GLY A 118 16.44 11.90 -6.54
CA GLY A 118 16.94 12.69 -5.41
C GLY A 118 16.58 12.10 -4.06
N MET A 119 16.92 10.82 -3.84
CA MET A 119 16.64 10.15 -2.56
C MET A 119 17.75 10.47 -1.54
N CYS A 120 17.40 11.13 -0.42
CA CYS A 120 18.38 11.57 0.58
C CYS A 120 19.09 10.44 1.36
N GLY A 121 18.58 9.22 1.29
CA GLY A 121 19.15 8.03 1.94
C GLY A 121 18.98 7.94 3.46
N GLU A 122 18.49 9.01 4.11
CA GLU A 122 18.46 9.13 5.58
C GLU A 122 17.05 9.27 6.19
N CYS A 123 16.06 9.75 5.41
CA CYS A 123 14.69 9.90 5.91
C CYS A 123 13.99 8.54 6.11
N PRO A 124 12.92 8.48 6.92
CA PRO A 124 12.16 7.25 7.16
C PRO A 124 11.76 6.50 5.89
N ASP A 125 11.24 7.21 4.88
CA ASP A 125 10.89 6.62 3.58
C ASP A 125 12.09 5.93 2.91
N CYS A 126 13.24 6.58 2.82
CA CYS A 126 14.42 5.99 2.18
C CYS A 126 14.94 4.78 2.96
N THR A 127 14.92 4.83 4.30
CA THR A 127 15.34 3.71 5.15
C THR A 127 14.38 2.51 5.12
N LEU A 128 13.10 2.72 4.80
CA LEU A 128 12.10 1.66 4.74
C LEU A 128 11.88 1.12 3.33
N TYR A 129 11.55 1.99 2.38
CA TYR A 129 11.23 1.59 1.00
C TYR A 129 12.47 1.42 0.12
N GLY A 130 13.63 1.79 0.63
CA GLY A 130 14.90 1.67 -0.07
C GLY A 130 15.11 2.74 -1.14
N PHE A 131 16.34 2.76 -1.64
CA PHE A 131 16.82 3.67 -2.67
C PHE A 131 18.01 3.06 -3.40
N ALA A 132 18.14 3.39 -4.68
CA ALA A 132 19.32 3.08 -5.47
C ALA A 132 20.30 4.25 -5.39
N ALA A 133 21.58 3.96 -5.20
CA ALA A 133 22.63 4.97 -5.21
C ALA A 133 22.91 5.44 -6.64
N VAL A 134 23.10 6.75 -6.81
CA VAL A 134 23.78 7.30 -7.99
C VAL A 134 25.29 7.28 -7.67
N LYS A 135 26.10 6.67 -8.54
CA LYS A 135 27.56 6.40 -8.42
C LYS A 135 28.27 6.98 -7.17
N GLY A 136 28.74 6.09 -6.29
CA GLY A 136 29.58 6.43 -5.12
C GLY A 136 28.83 6.54 -3.80
N GLU A 137 27.50 6.43 -3.81
CA GLU A 137 26.67 6.43 -2.60
C GLU A 137 26.24 5.01 -2.17
N SER A 138 25.81 4.86 -0.91
CA SER A 138 25.27 3.61 -0.37
C SER A 138 23.90 3.30 -0.98
N SER A 139 23.57 2.03 -1.24
CA SER A 139 22.21 1.61 -1.62
C SER A 139 21.51 0.89 -0.49
N GLN A 140 20.18 0.91 -0.48
CA GLN A 140 19.37 0.21 0.53
C GLN A 140 18.23 -0.55 -0.14
N LYS A 141 18.14 -1.85 0.16
CA LYS A 141 16.99 -2.69 -0.24
C LYS A 141 15.76 -2.30 0.58
N SER A 142 14.58 -2.39 -0.05
CA SER A 142 13.31 -2.20 0.64
C SER A 142 13.12 -3.25 1.74
N ARG A 143 12.53 -2.80 2.85
CA ARG A 143 11.95 -3.60 3.93
C ARG A 143 10.43 -3.63 3.86
N VAL A 144 9.82 -2.97 2.87
CA VAL A 144 8.40 -3.11 2.53
C VAL A 144 8.29 -3.86 1.20
N LEU A 145 7.66 -5.02 1.23
CA LEU A 145 7.51 -5.95 0.12
C LEU A 145 6.03 -6.08 -0.22
N THR A 146 5.71 -6.06 -1.50
CA THR A 146 4.36 -6.37 -1.99
C THR A 146 4.42 -6.78 -3.45
N ASP A 147 3.39 -7.47 -3.89
CA ASP A 147 3.18 -7.88 -5.27
C ASP A 147 1.99 -7.16 -5.90
N SER A 148 1.70 -7.45 -7.17
CA SER A 148 0.51 -6.92 -7.82
C SER A 148 -0.76 -7.45 -7.13
N SER A 149 -1.79 -6.62 -7.00
CA SER A 149 -3.10 -7.07 -6.53
C SER A 149 -4.03 -7.33 -7.72
N PHE A 150 -4.93 -8.29 -7.58
CA PHE A 150 -5.76 -8.81 -8.67
C PHE A 150 -7.25 -8.62 -8.38
N SER A 151 -8.05 -8.31 -9.40
CA SER A 151 -9.51 -8.29 -9.26
C SER A 151 -10.06 -9.70 -9.04
N LEU A 152 -11.09 -9.82 -8.22
CA LEU A 152 -11.78 -11.10 -7.99
C LEU A 152 -12.72 -11.47 -9.13
N ARG A 153 -13.41 -10.48 -9.68
CA ARG A 153 -14.30 -10.61 -10.84
C ARG A 153 -13.52 -10.44 -12.15
N SER A 154 -14.04 -11.03 -13.22
CA SER A 154 -13.48 -10.93 -14.59
C SER A 154 -13.50 -9.49 -15.08
N TYR A 155 -12.46 -9.09 -15.82
CA TYR A 155 -12.31 -7.80 -16.50
C TYR A 155 -13.58 -7.39 -17.27
N SER A 156 -14.15 -8.31 -18.04
CA SER A 156 -15.37 -8.10 -18.83
C SER A 156 -16.61 -7.66 -18.03
N LYS A 157 -16.63 -7.94 -16.72
CA LYS A 157 -17.74 -7.60 -15.81
C LYS A 157 -17.52 -6.31 -15.03
N ILE A 158 -16.29 -5.80 -14.99
CA ILE A 158 -15.87 -4.70 -14.11
C ILE A 158 -15.29 -3.51 -14.86
N GLN A 159 -15.10 -3.63 -16.16
CA GLN A 159 -14.67 -2.53 -17.02
C GLN A 159 -15.84 -1.72 -17.56
N LYS A 160 -15.59 -0.44 -17.81
CA LYS A 160 -16.46 0.45 -18.56
C LYS A 160 -15.63 1.41 -19.40
N MET A 161 -15.95 1.45 -20.69
CA MET A 161 -15.46 2.49 -21.60
C MET A 161 -16.15 3.82 -21.28
N VAL A 162 -15.37 4.82 -20.85
CA VAL A 162 -15.83 6.18 -20.58
C VAL A 162 -15.37 7.10 -21.70
N LYS A 163 -16.31 7.75 -22.37
CA LYS A 163 -16.02 8.77 -23.39
C LYS A 163 -15.80 10.12 -22.71
N LEU A 164 -14.62 10.70 -22.87
CA LEU A 164 -14.32 12.04 -22.38
C LEU A 164 -14.70 13.06 -23.46
N ASN A 165 -15.78 13.81 -23.24
CA ASN A 165 -16.13 14.92 -24.11
C ASN A 165 -15.30 16.16 -23.72
N ALA A 166 -14.71 16.83 -24.69
CA ALA A 166 -14.12 18.15 -24.46
C ALA A 166 -15.24 19.17 -24.25
N ILE A 167 -15.30 19.79 -23.07
CA ILE A 167 -16.15 20.96 -22.83
C ILE A 167 -15.35 22.18 -23.29
N GLN A 168 -15.82 22.88 -24.32
CA GLN A 168 -15.24 24.16 -24.75
C GLN A 168 -16.05 25.31 -24.15
N ASP A 169 -15.35 26.30 -23.59
CA ASP A 169 -15.92 27.47 -22.93
C ASP A 169 -16.29 28.61 -23.92
N LYS A 170 -16.82 28.26 -25.10
CA LYS A 170 -17.24 29.23 -26.14
C LYS A 170 -18.71 29.09 -26.47
N THR A 171 -19.42 30.24 -26.51
CA THR A 171 -20.87 30.37 -26.69
C THR A 171 -21.39 30.05 -28.10
N GLU A 172 -20.51 29.84 -29.09
CA GLU A 172 -20.87 29.67 -30.51
C GLU A 172 -21.19 28.22 -30.92
N GLY A 173 -21.16 27.24 -30.00
CA GLY A 173 -21.48 25.85 -30.32
C GLY A 173 -20.48 25.23 -31.29
N GLY A 174 -19.42 24.62 -30.74
CA GLY A 174 -18.36 24.00 -31.54
C GLY A 174 -18.81 22.74 -32.29
N ILE A 175 -18.28 22.56 -33.49
CA ILE A 175 -18.42 21.35 -34.32
C ILE A 175 -17.94 20.13 -33.53
N SER A 176 -18.79 19.10 -33.40
CA SER A 176 -18.42 17.80 -32.82
C SER A 176 -17.35 17.14 -33.70
N GLY A 177 -16.08 17.18 -33.30
CA GLY A 177 -15.01 16.62 -34.13
C GLY A 177 -13.61 16.41 -33.52
N SER A 178 -13.26 16.96 -32.36
CA SER A 178 -11.87 16.83 -31.87
C SER A 178 -11.75 16.65 -30.36
N ALA A 179 -12.01 15.41 -29.92
CA ALA A 179 -11.26 14.65 -28.90
C ALA A 179 -12.18 13.56 -28.30
N PHE A 180 -12.58 12.57 -29.09
CA PHE A 180 -13.18 11.34 -28.56
C PHE A 180 -12.07 10.48 -27.95
N ALA A 181 -11.60 10.83 -26.76
CA ALA A 181 -10.76 9.93 -25.98
C ALA A 181 -11.69 8.96 -25.24
N GLU A 182 -11.86 7.75 -25.77
CA GLU A 182 -12.48 6.66 -25.02
C GLU A 182 -11.43 6.03 -24.12
N LYS A 183 -11.77 5.82 -22.85
CA LYS A 183 -10.85 5.21 -21.89
C LYS A 183 -11.48 4.01 -21.24
N ASP A 184 -10.70 2.96 -21.17
CA ASP A 184 -11.03 1.80 -20.37
C ASP A 184 -10.85 2.13 -18.89
N THR A 185 -11.92 1.99 -18.12
CA THR A 185 -11.93 2.33 -16.70
C THR A 185 -12.55 1.23 -15.88
N LEU A 186 -11.99 1.00 -14.71
CA LEU A 186 -12.56 0.13 -13.71
C LEU A 186 -13.71 0.87 -13.04
N ILE A 187 -14.87 0.23 -12.91
CA ILE A 187 -16.04 0.82 -12.22
C ILE A 187 -15.80 0.96 -10.70
N PRO A 188 -16.65 1.72 -9.97
CA PRO A 188 -16.66 1.68 -8.51
C PRO A 188 -17.06 0.31 -7.94
N GLN A 189 -16.80 0.10 -6.64
CA GLN A 189 -17.10 -1.13 -5.89
C GLN A 189 -16.38 -2.37 -6.43
N ILE A 190 -15.16 -2.18 -6.92
CA ILE A 190 -14.24 -3.27 -7.20
C ILE A 190 -13.29 -3.44 -6.01
N PHE A 191 -13.15 -4.69 -5.58
CA PHE A 191 -12.36 -5.09 -4.44
C PHE A 191 -11.09 -5.80 -4.91
N LEU A 192 -9.95 -5.33 -4.41
CA LEU A 192 -8.62 -5.85 -4.70
C LEU A 192 -7.98 -6.23 -3.35
N PRO A 193 -7.97 -7.52 -2.97
CA PRO A 193 -7.25 -7.95 -1.79
C PRO A 193 -5.74 -7.78 -2.00
N CYS A 194 -5.06 -7.24 -0.99
CA CYS A 194 -3.64 -6.93 -1.04
C CYS A 194 -2.99 -7.20 0.32
N VAL A 195 -1.73 -7.61 0.26
CA VAL A 195 -0.85 -7.85 1.39
C VAL A 195 0.42 -7.04 1.20
N GLU A 196 0.77 -6.25 2.21
CA GLU A 196 2.06 -5.58 2.30
C GLU A 196 2.86 -6.16 3.45
N THR A 197 4.02 -6.73 3.13
CA THR A 197 4.90 -7.41 4.07
C THR A 197 6.02 -6.48 4.49
N LEU A 198 6.12 -6.20 5.78
CA LEU A 198 7.22 -5.48 6.40
C LEU A 198 8.23 -6.48 6.95
N VAL A 199 9.51 -6.23 6.71
CA VAL A 199 10.62 -7.10 7.11
C VAL A 199 11.53 -6.33 8.06
N ASP A 200 11.77 -6.89 9.24
CA ASP A 200 12.75 -6.37 10.19
C ASP A 200 12.54 -4.88 10.54
N VAL A 201 11.33 -4.55 11.00
CA VAL A 201 10.93 -3.18 11.33
C VAL A 201 10.81 -2.93 12.83
N THR A 202 10.96 -1.66 13.22
CA THR A 202 10.57 -1.18 14.55
C THR A 202 9.07 -0.90 14.62
N PRO A 203 8.46 -0.77 15.82
CA PRO A 203 7.03 -0.44 15.94
C PRO A 203 6.68 0.91 15.31
N ALA A 204 7.59 1.90 15.37
CA ALA A 204 7.37 3.21 14.77
C ALA A 204 7.42 3.14 13.23
N GLU A 205 8.32 2.33 12.67
CA GLU A 205 8.37 2.09 11.23
C GLU A 205 7.12 1.40 10.72
N PHE A 206 6.61 0.41 11.46
CA PHE A 206 5.32 -0.24 11.16
C PHE A 206 4.17 0.77 11.15
N MET A 207 4.06 1.62 12.18
CA MET A 207 3.01 2.63 12.27
C MET A 207 3.09 3.66 11.13
N TYR A 208 4.30 4.01 10.69
CA TYR A 208 4.49 4.90 9.54
C TYR A 208 4.02 4.26 8.22
N VAL A 209 4.37 3.00 7.96
CA VAL A 209 3.91 2.29 6.77
C VAL A 209 2.39 2.12 6.79
N LEU A 210 1.81 1.76 7.94
CA LEU A 210 0.36 1.71 8.11
C LEU A 210 -0.28 3.09 7.83
N GLY A 211 0.37 4.17 8.27
CA GLY A 211 0.02 5.56 7.96
C GLY A 211 -0.03 5.84 6.46
N ASN A 212 1.00 5.42 5.73
CA ASN A 212 1.07 5.59 4.29
C ASN A 212 -0.08 4.84 3.62
N ILE A 213 -0.30 3.57 3.97
CA ILE A 213 -1.36 2.74 3.38
C ILE A 213 -2.75 3.34 3.65
N LEU A 214 -3.10 3.60 4.92
CA LEU A 214 -4.46 3.99 5.27
C LEU A 214 -4.82 5.43 4.83
N GLN A 215 -3.83 6.32 4.70
CA GLN A 215 -4.06 7.70 4.26
C GLN A 215 -3.97 7.87 2.73
N THR A 216 -3.39 6.93 1.99
CA THR A 216 -3.40 6.98 0.53
C THR A 216 -4.81 6.67 0.00
N THR A 217 -5.45 7.68 -0.59
CA THR A 217 -6.78 7.54 -1.20
C THR A 217 -6.76 7.58 -2.72
N ARG A 218 -5.61 7.90 -3.31
CA ARG A 218 -5.47 8.08 -4.76
C ARG A 218 -4.40 7.15 -5.31
N TYR A 219 -4.80 6.27 -6.22
CA TYR A 219 -3.90 5.36 -6.91
C TYR A 219 -4.10 5.46 -8.42
N GLY A 220 -3.00 5.43 -9.16
CA GLY A 220 -2.99 5.57 -10.62
C GLY A 220 -1.74 6.26 -11.13
N ALA A 221 -1.58 6.29 -12.45
CA ALA A 221 -0.31 6.62 -13.09
C ALA A 221 0.02 8.12 -13.11
N GLU A 222 -0.94 9.06 -13.09
CA GLU A 222 -0.66 10.49 -13.31
C GLU A 222 -1.71 11.38 -12.62
N SER A 223 -1.36 12.65 -12.39
CA SER A 223 -2.09 13.67 -11.58
C SER A 223 -3.62 13.64 -11.71
N ASN A 224 -4.17 13.52 -12.93
CA ASN A 224 -5.62 13.55 -13.17
C ASN A 224 -6.23 12.16 -13.48
N ARG A 225 -5.46 11.08 -13.37
CA ARG A 225 -5.83 9.72 -13.81
C ARG A 225 -5.89 8.72 -12.66
N GLN A 226 -6.16 9.21 -11.44
CA GLN A 226 -6.18 8.42 -10.22
C GLN A 226 -7.62 8.09 -9.79
N GLY A 227 -7.87 6.83 -9.48
CA GLY A 227 -9.11 6.40 -8.83
C GLY A 227 -9.09 6.75 -7.34
N TYR A 228 -10.24 7.12 -6.77
CA TYR A 228 -10.41 7.11 -5.33
C TYR A 228 -10.49 5.65 -4.86
N ILE A 229 -9.59 5.25 -3.98
CA ILE A 229 -9.56 3.94 -3.36
C ILE A 229 -9.68 4.11 -1.85
N ARG A 230 -10.53 3.30 -1.23
CA ARG A 230 -10.57 3.15 0.22
C ARG A 230 -9.79 1.89 0.59
N ASN A 231 -8.78 2.06 1.45
CA ASN A 231 -8.04 0.94 2.03
C ASN A 231 -8.72 0.49 3.32
N HIS A 232 -9.21 -0.74 3.35
CA HIS A 232 -9.81 -1.36 4.53
C HIS A 232 -8.79 -2.30 5.18
N LEU A 233 -8.29 -1.94 6.36
CA LEU A 233 -7.44 -2.83 7.15
C LEU A 233 -8.25 -4.05 7.59
N VAL A 234 -7.81 -5.24 7.22
CA VAL A 234 -8.50 -6.51 7.52
C VAL A 234 -7.81 -7.26 8.63
N ALA A 235 -6.52 -7.53 8.47
CA ALA A 235 -5.75 -8.33 9.42
C ALA A 235 -4.29 -7.87 9.45
N ILE A 236 -3.62 -8.16 10.56
CA ILE A 236 -2.17 -8.07 10.67
C ILE A 236 -1.69 -9.43 11.15
N THR A 237 -0.71 -9.99 10.44
CA THR A 237 -0.08 -11.24 10.82
C THR A 237 1.39 -10.99 11.15
N PHE A 238 1.92 -11.78 12.07
CA PHE A 238 3.29 -11.72 12.55
C PHE A 238 3.93 -13.08 12.37
N GLY A 239 5.19 -13.14 11.94
CA GLY A 239 5.85 -14.44 11.76
C GLY A 239 7.34 -14.34 11.51
N ASN A 240 7.95 -15.51 11.29
CA ASN A 240 9.34 -15.64 10.84
C ASN A 240 9.46 -16.01 9.35
N VAL A 241 8.33 -16.05 8.65
CA VAL A 241 8.20 -16.35 7.23
C VAL A 241 7.04 -15.53 6.65
N GLU A 242 7.17 -15.16 5.38
CA GLU A 242 6.09 -14.56 4.59
C GLU A 242 5.17 -15.68 4.08
N LYS A 243 3.90 -15.72 4.53
CA LYS A 243 2.94 -16.79 4.18
C LYS A 243 1.92 -16.38 3.14
N LEU A 244 1.52 -15.11 3.14
CA LEU A 244 0.48 -14.61 2.24
C LEU A 244 1.09 -13.93 1.01
N SER A 245 0.58 -14.26 -0.18
CA SER A 245 0.81 -13.50 -1.41
C SER A 245 -0.51 -12.96 -1.96
N ASN A 246 -0.46 -11.91 -2.76
CA ASN A 246 -1.67 -11.27 -3.30
C ASN A 246 -2.46 -12.19 -4.25
N LEU A 247 -1.77 -13.02 -5.03
CA LEU A 247 -2.43 -13.95 -5.96
C LEU A 247 -3.10 -15.10 -5.19
N ASP A 248 -2.38 -15.73 -4.26
CA ASP A 248 -2.91 -16.82 -3.43
C ASP A 248 -4.12 -16.36 -2.62
N LEU A 249 -4.03 -15.17 -1.98
CA LEU A 249 -5.15 -14.55 -1.28
C LEU A 249 -6.35 -14.33 -2.20
N SER A 250 -6.12 -13.82 -3.42
CA SER A 250 -7.20 -13.59 -4.39
C SER A 250 -7.88 -14.89 -4.82
N GLN A 251 -7.12 -15.96 -5.04
CA GLN A 251 -7.62 -17.26 -5.50
C GLN A 251 -8.38 -18.01 -4.41
N ARG A 252 -7.84 -18.03 -3.18
CA ARG A 252 -8.52 -18.63 -2.01
C ARG A 252 -9.79 -17.86 -1.64
N LEU A 253 -9.75 -16.53 -1.73
CA LEU A 253 -10.94 -15.70 -1.51
C LEU A 253 -12.00 -15.93 -2.60
N TYR A 254 -11.59 -16.14 -3.85
CA TYR A 254 -12.51 -16.53 -4.91
C TYR A 254 -13.21 -17.85 -4.59
N ASP A 255 -12.49 -18.87 -4.09
CA ASP A 255 -13.11 -20.13 -3.67
C ASP A 255 -14.17 -19.96 -2.60
N LYS A 256 -13.92 -19.10 -1.60
CA LYS A 256 -14.91 -18.80 -0.54
C LYS A 256 -16.16 -18.13 -1.09
N LEU A 257 -16.01 -17.23 -2.05
CA LEU A 257 -17.11 -16.43 -2.62
C LEU A 257 -17.84 -17.14 -3.77
N SER A 258 -17.25 -18.20 -4.31
CA SER A 258 -17.69 -18.90 -5.50
C SER A 258 -17.63 -20.42 -5.28
N PRO A 259 -18.30 -20.97 -4.25
CA PRO A 259 -18.24 -22.41 -3.95
C PRO A 259 -18.81 -23.25 -5.10
N GLU A 260 -19.77 -22.69 -5.85
CA GLU A 260 -20.35 -23.31 -7.03
C GLU A 260 -19.72 -22.83 -8.34
N GLY A 261 -18.54 -22.21 -8.29
CA GLY A 261 -17.83 -21.70 -9.47
C GLY A 261 -18.53 -20.57 -10.22
N HIS A 262 -19.45 -19.88 -9.54
CA HIS A 262 -20.04 -18.64 -9.99
C HIS A 262 -19.93 -17.60 -8.87
N ILE A 263 -19.20 -16.52 -9.13
CA ILE A 263 -19.12 -15.37 -8.22
C ILE A 263 -20.26 -14.40 -8.55
N ASN A 264 -20.84 -13.78 -7.54
CA ASN A 264 -21.92 -12.80 -7.74
C ASN A 264 -21.44 -11.62 -8.61
N ASP A 265 -22.32 -11.16 -9.50
CA ASP A 265 -22.06 -10.00 -10.36
C ASP A 265 -21.93 -8.70 -9.55
N ILE A 266 -22.54 -8.61 -8.37
CA ILE A 266 -22.41 -7.50 -7.43
C ILE A 266 -21.86 -8.04 -6.12
N LEU A 267 -20.81 -7.41 -5.62
CA LEU A 267 -20.20 -7.70 -4.33
C LEU A 267 -20.26 -6.44 -3.48
N ASP A 268 -20.46 -6.60 -2.19
CA ASP A 268 -20.39 -5.55 -1.18
C ASP A 268 -19.29 -5.83 -0.17
N LEU A 269 -19.02 -4.85 0.70
CA LEU A 269 -17.97 -4.97 1.71
C LEU A 269 -18.22 -6.12 2.70
N GLY A 270 -19.48 -6.42 3.00
CA GLY A 270 -19.90 -7.48 3.93
C GLY A 270 -19.60 -8.88 3.39
N ASN A 271 -19.43 -9.06 2.08
CA ASN A 271 -18.92 -10.32 1.52
C ASN A 271 -17.47 -10.61 1.95
N PHE A 272 -16.71 -9.61 2.40
CA PHE A 272 -15.28 -9.76 2.65
C PHE A 272 -14.90 -9.61 4.11
N ILE A 273 -15.49 -8.62 4.76
CA ILE A 273 -15.11 -8.13 6.09
C ILE A 273 -16.39 -7.90 6.88
N ASN A 274 -16.51 -8.50 8.06
CA ASN A 274 -17.58 -8.18 9.00
C ASN A 274 -17.19 -7.00 9.89
N ASN A 275 -18.17 -6.45 10.61
CA ASN A 275 -17.98 -5.28 11.47
C ASN A 275 -16.87 -5.42 12.52
N ASP A 276 -16.60 -6.65 12.97
CA ASP A 276 -15.54 -6.94 13.94
C ASP A 276 -14.14 -7.10 13.31
N ARG A 277 -14.04 -7.17 11.98
CA ARG A 277 -12.84 -7.46 11.18
C ARG A 277 -12.13 -8.78 11.51
N GLN A 278 -12.77 -9.64 12.29
CA GLN A 278 -12.29 -10.95 12.70
C GLN A 278 -13.21 -12.09 12.31
N THR A 279 -14.36 -11.75 11.75
CA THR A 279 -15.20 -12.67 11.03
C THR A 279 -15.30 -12.15 9.59
N GLY A 280 -15.35 -13.07 8.62
CA GLY A 280 -15.45 -12.73 7.21
C GLY A 280 -14.47 -13.51 6.34
N ASN A 281 -14.80 -13.62 5.06
CA ASN A 281 -14.11 -14.53 4.14
C ASN A 281 -12.61 -14.24 4.01
N ILE A 282 -12.17 -12.98 4.10
CA ILE A 282 -10.72 -12.67 4.04
C ILE A 282 -10.00 -13.15 5.29
N PHE A 283 -10.57 -12.94 6.48
CA PHE A 283 -9.94 -13.35 7.73
C PHE A 283 -9.88 -14.88 7.85
N ASP A 284 -10.92 -15.58 7.39
CA ASP A 284 -10.93 -17.05 7.32
C ASP A 284 -9.80 -17.58 6.43
N VAL A 285 -9.65 -17.02 5.23
CA VAL A 285 -8.55 -17.37 4.31
C VAL A 285 -7.18 -17.09 4.94
N VAL A 286 -7.03 -15.96 5.64
CA VAL A 286 -5.78 -15.65 6.35
C VAL A 286 -5.46 -16.75 7.36
N ASN A 287 -6.40 -17.13 8.23
CA ASN A 287 -6.16 -18.17 9.23
C ASN A 287 -5.87 -19.54 8.62
N GLU A 288 -6.56 -19.91 7.53
CA GLU A 288 -6.29 -21.14 6.77
C GLU A 288 -4.85 -21.17 6.27
N VAL A 289 -4.39 -20.10 5.61
CA VAL A 289 -3.02 -20.00 5.09
C VAL A 289 -1.98 -20.02 6.22
N LEU A 290 -2.25 -19.34 7.33
CA LEU A 290 -1.34 -19.36 8.49
C LEU A 290 -1.21 -20.75 9.11
N ALA A 291 -2.26 -21.56 9.08
CA ALA A 291 -2.28 -22.92 9.61
C ALA A 291 -1.69 -23.96 8.64
N GLU A 292 -1.90 -23.78 7.34
CA GLU A 292 -1.48 -24.72 6.28
C GLU A 292 0.02 -24.64 5.97
N LEU A 293 0.56 -23.41 5.85
CA LEU A 293 1.94 -23.23 5.40
C LEU A 293 2.96 -23.34 6.55
N PRO A 294 4.17 -23.88 6.30
CA PRO A 294 5.20 -24.05 7.32
C PRO A 294 5.72 -22.72 7.85
N GLY A 295 6.33 -22.76 9.05
CA GLY A 295 6.91 -21.60 9.73
C GLY A 295 5.99 -21.00 10.79
N HIS A 296 6.57 -20.26 11.72
CA HIS A 296 5.85 -19.71 12.86
C HIS A 296 5.14 -18.42 12.46
N SER A 297 3.84 -18.35 12.72
CA SER A 297 3.03 -17.17 12.47
C SER A 297 1.84 -17.08 13.43
N GLN A 298 1.35 -15.87 13.66
CA GLN A 298 0.09 -15.62 14.37
C GLN A 298 -0.62 -14.38 13.80
N ALA A 299 -1.95 -14.39 13.81
CA ALA A 299 -2.76 -13.21 13.50
C ALA A 299 -2.95 -12.35 14.77
N MET A 300 -3.11 -11.04 14.58
CA MET A 300 -3.51 -10.11 15.63
C MET A 300 -4.96 -10.35 16.08
N SER A 301 -5.23 -10.25 17.38
CA SER A 301 -6.59 -10.31 17.94
C SER A 301 -7.46 -9.10 17.54
N SER A 302 -8.80 -9.17 17.63
CA SER A 302 -9.70 -8.07 17.21
C SER A 302 -9.59 -6.94 18.20
N GLU A 303 -9.45 -7.27 19.48
CA GLU A 303 -9.26 -6.32 20.55
C GLU A 303 -7.98 -5.51 20.32
N ASP A 304 -6.87 -6.20 20.00
CA ASP A 304 -5.61 -5.51 19.71
C ASP A 304 -5.67 -4.74 18.37
N LEU A 305 -6.37 -5.26 17.35
CA LEU A 305 -6.53 -4.58 16.05
C LEU A 305 -7.40 -3.31 16.17
N LYS A 306 -8.48 -3.36 16.95
CA LYS A 306 -9.31 -2.19 17.27
C LYS A 306 -8.50 -1.15 18.03
N LEU A 307 -7.76 -1.58 19.06
CA LEU A 307 -6.88 -0.72 19.83
C LEU A 307 -5.78 -0.11 18.95
N LEU A 308 -5.23 -0.87 18.00
CA LEU A 308 -4.26 -0.35 17.03
C LEU A 308 -4.88 0.75 16.15
N VAL A 309 -6.11 0.58 15.70
CA VAL A 309 -6.83 1.60 14.90
C VAL A 309 -7.12 2.85 15.74
N GLU A 310 -7.44 2.70 17.01
CA GLU A 310 -7.62 3.82 17.95
C GLU A 310 -6.30 4.57 18.17
N GLU A 311 -5.21 3.86 18.43
CA GLU A 311 -3.86 4.44 18.56
C GLU A 311 -3.43 5.13 17.26
N PHE A 312 -3.67 4.49 16.11
CA PHE A 312 -3.45 5.07 14.80
C PHE A 312 -4.19 6.40 14.64
N ASN A 313 -5.48 6.43 14.92
CA ASN A 313 -6.29 7.64 14.81
C ASN A 313 -5.81 8.72 15.77
N SER A 314 -5.41 8.37 17.00
CA SER A 314 -4.87 9.32 17.98
C SER A 314 -3.58 10.02 17.51
N ILE A 315 -2.81 9.35 16.65
CA ILE A 315 -1.57 9.89 16.08
C ILE A 315 -1.87 10.72 14.84
N PHE A 316 -2.61 10.17 13.87
CA PHE A 316 -2.73 10.76 12.54
C PHE A 316 -3.93 11.69 12.38
N SER A 317 -4.88 11.70 13.32
CA SER A 317 -6.00 12.66 13.32
C SER A 317 -5.70 13.95 14.07
N ASP A 318 -4.55 14.03 14.74
CA ASP A 318 -4.08 15.22 15.47
C ASP A 318 -2.71 15.65 14.94
N LEU A 319 -2.59 16.92 14.54
CA LEU A 319 -1.37 17.42 13.87
C LEU A 319 -0.15 17.44 14.80
N GLU A 320 -0.33 17.76 16.08
CA GLU A 320 0.77 17.82 17.06
C GLU A 320 1.31 16.42 17.37
N ASN A 321 0.41 15.45 17.59
CA ASN A 321 0.78 14.05 17.78
C ASN A 321 1.45 13.47 16.54
N CYS A 322 0.93 13.76 15.34
CA CYS A 322 1.51 13.32 14.08
C CYS A 322 2.93 13.89 13.92
N GLN A 323 3.12 15.19 14.15
CA GLN A 323 4.43 15.83 14.10
C GLN A 323 5.40 15.18 15.08
N LYS A 324 5.00 15.04 16.36
CA LYS A 324 5.83 14.43 17.41
C LYS A 324 6.24 13.00 17.07
N PHE A 325 5.32 12.21 16.53
CA PHE A 325 5.58 10.84 16.08
C PHE A 325 6.60 10.82 14.93
N LEU A 326 6.39 11.62 13.88
CA LEU A 326 7.25 11.65 12.71
C LEU A 326 8.63 12.22 13.01
N THR A 327 8.76 13.23 13.89
CA THR A 327 10.05 13.76 14.34
C THR A 327 10.86 12.68 15.08
N GLY A 328 10.22 11.89 15.95
CA GLY A 328 10.88 10.79 16.64
C GLY A 328 11.35 9.69 15.69
N LEU A 329 10.53 9.35 14.69
CA LEU A 329 10.88 8.39 13.65
C LEU A 329 12.05 8.88 12.77
N ASP A 330 12.00 10.13 12.31
CA ASP A 330 13.03 10.75 11.48
C ASP A 330 14.39 10.79 12.20
N ALA A 331 14.40 11.13 13.49
CA ALA A 331 15.60 11.09 14.31
C ALA A 331 16.23 9.68 14.35
N ALA A 332 15.41 8.63 14.52
CA ALA A 332 15.88 7.24 14.52
C ALA A 332 16.43 6.80 13.16
N SER A 333 15.75 7.16 12.05
CA SER A 333 16.21 6.86 10.68
C SER A 333 17.52 7.56 10.34
N ARG A 334 17.69 8.83 10.73
CA ARG A 334 18.94 9.58 10.53
C ARG A 334 20.08 9.04 11.40
N GLN A 335 19.78 8.60 12.63
CA GLN A 335 20.77 7.94 13.48
C GLN A 335 21.27 6.63 12.85
N TYR A 336 20.35 5.82 12.32
CA TYR A 336 20.70 4.60 11.58
C TYR A 336 21.56 4.90 10.35
N ALA A 337 21.17 5.88 9.52
CA ALA A 337 21.94 6.27 8.34
C ALA A 337 23.38 6.70 8.67
N LYS A 338 23.57 7.45 9.77
CA LYS A 338 24.91 7.83 10.26
C LYS A 338 25.75 6.64 10.71
N SER A 339 25.14 5.58 11.25
CA SER A 339 25.86 4.38 11.68
C SER A 339 26.39 3.56 10.50
N LYS A 340 25.68 3.57 9.35
CA LYS A 340 26.13 2.91 8.11
C LYS A 340 27.31 3.60 7.43
N GLY A 341 27.41 4.93 7.52
CA GLY A 341 28.51 5.68 6.91
C GLY A 341 29.87 5.54 7.62
N LYS A 342 29.93 4.77 8.71
CA LYS A 342 31.15 4.55 9.52
C LYS A 342 31.73 3.13 9.41
N SER A 343 31.13 2.25 8.59
CA SER A 343 31.56 0.85 8.40
C SER A 343 32.48 0.68 7.22
#